data_AF-A0A563W4G3-F1
#
_entry.id   AF-A0A563W4G3-F1
#
_cell.length_a   1.000
_cell.length_b   1.000
_cell.length_c   1.000
_cell.angle_alpha   90.00
_cell.angle_beta   90.00
_cell.angle_gamma   90.00
#
_symmetry.space_group_name_H-M   'P 1'
#
loop_
_entity.id
_entity.type
_entity.pdbx_description
1 polymer ?
#
loop_
_entity_poly.entity_id
_entity_poly.type
_entity_poly.pdbx_seq_one_letter_code
_entity_poly.pdbx_strand_id
1 'polypeptide(L)' 'MQTAVMPNEWLIQLEQAASNLDENSMTELLQRLPDEYTFLAQALQNKVNNFDFDEIVDLLQQTIRLNK' A
#
# COMPACT_ATOMS: atom_id res chain seq x y z
N MET A 1 -23.11 10.14 0.51
CA MET A 1 -22.02 9.70 -0.37
C MET A 1 -20.97 9.11 0.55
N GLN A 2 -20.81 7.79 0.56
CA GLN A 2 -19.89 7.10 1.48
C GLN A 2 -18.49 7.22 0.87
N THR A 3 -17.60 7.96 1.53
CA THR A 3 -16.21 8.15 1.11
C THR A 3 -15.50 6.81 1.08
N ALA A 4 -14.97 6.42 -0.08
CA ALA A 4 -14.11 5.27 -0.27
C ALA A 4 -12.78 5.48 0.47
N VAL A 5 -12.79 5.35 1.79
CA VAL A 5 -11.56 5.24 2.57
C VAL A 5 -10.92 3.92 2.14
N MET A 6 -9.64 3.94 1.74
CA MET A 6 -8.89 2.70 1.56
C MET A 6 -9.10 1.83 2.80
N PRO A 7 -9.64 0.61 2.66
CA PRO A 7 -10.01 -0.17 3.84
C PRO A 7 -8.79 -0.32 4.73
N ASN A 8 -8.94 -0.06 6.03
CA ASN A 8 -7.82 -0.20 6.98
C ASN A 8 -7.15 -1.57 6.88
N GLU A 9 -7.91 -2.61 6.52
CA GLU A 9 -7.40 -3.95 6.23
C GLU A 9 -6.41 -3.98 5.06
N TRP A 10 -6.65 -3.23 3.98
CA TRP A 10 -5.72 -3.14 2.85
C TRP A 10 -4.40 -2.48 3.25
N LEU A 11 -4.45 -1.41 4.04
CA LEU A 11 -3.24 -0.74 4.55
C LEU A 11 -2.40 -1.69 5.41
N ILE A 12 -3.05 -2.46 6.29
CA ILE A 12 -2.39 -3.45 7.14
C ILE A 12 -1.79 -4.59 6.30
N GLN A 13 -2.52 -5.10 5.30
CA GLN A 13 -2.01 -6.16 4.43
C GLN A 13 -0.78 -5.71 3.63
N LEU A 14 -0.81 -4.47 3.11
CA LEU A 14 0.32 -3.94 2.35
C LEU A 14 1.54 -3.70 3.25
N GLU A 15 1.34 -3.23 4.48
CA GLU A 15 2.41 -3.01 5.46
C GLU A 15 3.06 -4.33 5.88
N GLN A 16 2.26 -5.37 6.08
CA GLN A 16 2.73 -6.72 6.38
C GLN A 16 3.51 -7.32 5.19
N ALA A 17 3.02 -7.16 3.96
CA ALA A 17 3.73 -7.63 2.77
C ALA A 17 5.10 -6.95 2.61
N ALA A 18 5.15 -5.62 2.81
CA ALA A 18 6.39 -4.86 2.77
C ALA A 18 7.37 -5.26 3.88
N SER A 19 6.88 -5.43 5.11
CA SER A 19 7.70 -5.88 6.26
C SER A 19 8.26 -7.29 6.07
N ASN A 20 7.56 -8.15 5.32
CA ASN A 20 7.99 -9.51 4.97
C ASN A 20 8.83 -9.56 3.68
N LEU A 21 9.13 -8.42 3.05
CA LEU A 21 9.82 -8.33 1.76
C LEU A 21 9.11 -9.11 0.63
N ASP A 22 7.79 -9.26 0.72
CA ASP A 22 6.98 -10.04 -0.21
C ASP A 22 6.49 -9.18 -1.39
N GLU A 23 7.36 -9.02 -2.39
CA GLU A 23 7.11 -8.28 -3.62
C GLU A 23 5.85 -8.72 -4.36
N ASN A 24 5.59 -10.04 -4.39
CA ASN A 24 4.44 -10.59 -5.10
C ASN A 24 3.15 -10.16 -4.42
N SER A 25 3.06 -10.32 -3.10
CA SER A 25 1.89 -9.90 -2.32
C SER A 25 1.65 -8.39 -2.43
N MET A 26 2.71 -7.57 -2.40
CA MET A 26 2.57 -6.13 -2.63
C MET A 26 2.00 -5.83 -4.02
N THR A 27 2.56 -6.43 -5.06
CA THR A 27 2.10 -6.22 -6.44
C THR A 27 0.64 -6.65 -6.63
N GLU A 28 0.24 -7.80 -6.07
CA GLU A 28 -1.16 -8.25 -6.10
C GLU A 28 -2.10 -7.29 -5.39
N LEU A 29 -1.70 -6.75 -4.23
CA LEU A 29 -2.49 -5.77 -3.48
C LEU A 29 -2.66 -4.45 -4.23
N LEU A 30 -1.61 -3.99 -4.93
CA LEU A 30 -1.64 -2.78 -5.73
C LEU A 30 -2.55 -2.91 -6.97
N GLN A 31 -2.60 -4.09 -7.58
CA GLN A 31 -3.50 -4.36 -8.73
C GLN A 31 -4.98 -4.41 -8.36
N ARG A 32 -5.32 -4.57 -7.08
CA ARG A 32 -6.72 -4.56 -6.59
C ARG A 32 -7.27 -3.15 -6.35
N LEU A 33 -6.42 -2.12 -6.43
CA LEU A 33 -6.87 -0.75 -6.26
C LEU A 33 -7.80 -0.33 -7.42
N PRO A 34 -8.90 0.39 -7.14
CA PRO A 34 -9.73 0.99 -8.19
C PRO A 34 -8.93 1.95 -9.08
N ASP A 35 -9.35 2.11 -10.34
CA ASP A 35 -8.69 2.98 -11.33
C ASP A 35 -8.53 4.44 -10.85
N GLU A 36 -9.42 4.90 -9.97
CA GLU A 36 -9.35 6.22 -9.31
C GLU A 36 -8.03 6.43 -8.55
N TYR A 37 -7.38 5.34 -8.14
CA TYR A 37 -6.10 5.32 -7.42
C TYR A 37 -4.93 4.86 -8.29
N THR A 38 -5.06 4.85 -9.62
CA THR A 38 -3.99 4.42 -10.55
C THR A 38 -2.65 5.10 -10.27
N PHE A 39 -2.67 6.41 -9.99
CA PHE A 39 -1.45 7.16 -9.69
C PHE A 39 -0.75 6.67 -8.41
N LEU A 40 -1.53 6.37 -7.36
CA LEU A 40 -1.02 5.81 -6.11
C LEU A 40 -0.46 4.40 -6.35
N ALA A 41 -1.20 3.55 -7.07
CA ALA A 41 -0.78 2.20 -7.40
C ALA A 41 0.57 2.20 -8.15
N GLN A 42 0.73 3.07 -9.15
CA GLN A 42 1.97 3.22 -9.90
C GLN A 42 3.12 3.75 -9.04
N ALA A 43 2.87 4.75 -8.19
CA ALA A 43 3.89 5.30 -7.31
C ALA A 43 4.42 4.26 -6.31
N LEU A 44 3.52 3.45 -5.73
CA LEU A 44 3.88 2.36 -4.84
C LEU A 44 4.56 1.22 -5.60
N GLN A 45 4.09 0.85 -6.80
CA GLN A 45 4.73 -0.18 -7.61
C GLN A 45 6.17 0.20 -7.99
N ASN A 46 6.43 1.48 -8.26
CA ASN A 46 7.80 1.94 -8.52
C ASN A 46 8.72 1.74 -7.30
N LYS A 47 8.21 2.00 -6.09
CA LYS A 47 8.95 1.71 -4.84
C LYS A 47 9.19 0.21 -4.67
N VAL A 48 8.19 -0.60 -4.97
CA VAL A 48 8.30 -2.07 -4.94
C VAL A 48 9.40 -2.55 -5.89
N ASN A 49 9.39 -2.08 -7.14
CA ASN A 49 10.37 -2.46 -8.17
C ASN A 49 11.80 -1.98 -7.85
N ASN A 50 11.93 -0.93 -7.03
CA ASN A 50 13.22 -0.40 -6.57
C ASN A 50 13.69 -1.03 -5.26
N PHE A 51 12.93 -1.96 -4.68
CA PHE A 51 13.18 -2.55 -3.36
C PHE A 51 13.15 -1.53 -2.21
N ASP A 52 12.43 -0.41 -2.37
CA ASP A 52 12.26 0.65 -1.37
C ASP A 52 11.22 0.25 -0.29
N PHE A 53 11.28 -0.97 0.24
CA PHE A 53 10.25 -1.52 1.12
C PHE A 53 10.18 -0.82 2.47
N ASP A 54 11.31 -0.37 3.02
CA ASP A 54 11.35 0.37 4.28
C ASP A 54 10.57 1.69 4.17
N GLU A 55 10.68 2.40 3.04
CA GLU A 55 9.90 3.62 2.82
C GLU A 55 8.40 3.33 2.72
N ILE A 56 8.01 2.20 2.14
CA ILE A 56 6.61 1.77 2.07
C ILE A 56 6.08 1.49 3.49
N VAL A 57 6.85 0.77 4.32
CA VAL A 57 6.48 0.49 5.71
C VAL A 57 6.29 1.79 6.49
N ASP A 58 7.25 2.71 6.41
CA ASP A 58 7.18 4.00 7.12
C ASP A 58 5.93 4.80 6.72
N LEU A 59 5.64 4.89 5.42
CA LEU A 59 4.46 5.58 4.90
C LEU A 59 3.16 4.95 5.40
N LEU A 60 3.08 3.62 5.42
CA LEU A 60 1.88 2.89 5.82
C LEU A 60 1.65 2.99 7.33
N GLN A 61 2.70 2.87 8.14
CA GLN A 61 2.57 3.02 9.60
C GLN A 61 2.12 4.44 9.99
N GLN A 62 2.64 5.47 9.31
CA GLN A 62 2.16 6.85 9.49
C GLN A 62 0.68 6.97 9.14
N THR A 63 0.27 6.42 7.99
CA THR A 63 -1.13 6.47 7.52
C THR A 63 -2.08 5.73 8.47
N ILE A 64 -1.72 4.51 8.89
CA ILE A 64 -2.51 3.70 9.84
C ILE A 64 -2.66 4.42 11.18
N ARG A 65 -1.61 5.10 11.65
CA ARG A 65 -1.66 5.88 12.90
C ARG A 65 -2.62 7.06 12.81
N LEU A 66 -2.71 7.71 11.65
CA LEU A 66 -3.61 8.86 11.43
C LEU A 66 -5.09 8.45 11.26
N ASN A 67 -5.35 7.20 10.89
CA ASN A 67 -6.70 6.65 10.70
C ASN A 67 -7.35 6.11 12.00
N LYS A 68 -6.68 6.25 13.16
CA LYS A 68 -7.20 5.91 14.50
C LYS A 68 -7.85 7.12 15.17
#